data_AF-A0A3S0YAX6-F1
#
_entry.id   AF-A0A3S0YAX6-F1
#
_cell.length_a   1.000
_cell.length_b   1.000
_cell.length_c   1.000
_cell.angle_alpha   90.00
_cell.angle_beta   90.00
_cell.angle_gamma   90.00
#
_symmetry.space_group_name_H-M   'P 1'
#
loop_
_entity.id
_entity.type
_entity.pdbx_description
1 polymer ?
#
loop_
_entity_poly.entity_id
_entity_poly.type
_entity_poly.pdbx_seq_one_letter_code
_entity_poly.pdbx_strand_id
1 'polypeptide(L)'
;MDVSVEEFLLVLYVVGGLITLSYSIKSLLNFQRLKAYYNRDLLLKRPDVKRYLILKPILWPYFFVTEKSPTERLSELLFKHYGDEGHTYFGNQGLKNFLNDLFKGKSRYNECQIKSLCWSIDKNSQDWMDYKKIFHDDNLYAHIIYTKIQDKYLLRVTWEKESNPRPIASVSRFDLDQCERLSEAEFKTRMKQINVTEATRLCHDIKPKAE
;
A
#
# COMPACT_ATOMS: atom_id res chain seq x y z
N MET A 1 38.74 -25.01 13.19
CA MET A 1 37.64 -25.95 12.90
C MET A 1 37.15 -25.63 11.51
N ASP A 2 37.50 -26.47 10.54
CA ASP A 2 36.94 -26.35 9.19
C ASP A 2 35.54 -26.96 9.23
N VAL A 3 34.53 -26.11 9.17
CA VAL A 3 33.12 -26.55 9.06
C VAL A 3 32.92 -27.06 7.64
N SER A 4 32.43 -28.30 7.50
CA SER A 4 32.15 -28.84 6.17
C SER A 4 30.98 -28.08 5.52
N VAL A 5 30.95 -28.03 4.18
CA VAL A 5 29.85 -27.37 3.45
C VAL A 5 28.49 -27.99 3.84
N GLU A 6 28.46 -29.30 4.09
CA GLU A 6 27.25 -30.02 4.52
C GLU A 6 26.79 -29.58 5.92
N GLU A 7 27.71 -29.50 6.88
CA GLU A 7 27.42 -29.00 8.22
C GLU A 7 26.91 -27.55 8.18
N PHE A 8 27.54 -26.71 7.37
CA PHE A 8 27.10 -25.33 7.19
C PHE A 8 25.69 -25.23 6.61
N LEU A 9 25.39 -26.01 5.56
CA LEU A 9 24.06 -26.05 4.94
C LEU A 9 23.00 -26.58 5.90
N LEU A 10 23.34 -27.58 6.73
CA LEU A 10 22.44 -28.12 7.74
C LEU A 10 22.15 -27.10 8.83
N VAL A 11 23.16 -26.40 9.34
CA VAL A 11 22.99 -25.31 10.31
C VAL A 11 22.10 -24.21 9.71
N LEU A 12 22.36 -23.79 8.47
CA LEU A 12 21.57 -22.78 7.78
C LEU A 12 20.12 -23.22 7.59
N TYR A 13 19.89 -24.49 7.24
CA TYR A 13 18.55 -25.08 7.13
C TYR A 13 17.79 -25.05 8.45
N VAL A 14 18.43 -25.47 9.55
CA VAL A 14 17.80 -25.49 10.88
C VAL A 14 17.50 -24.06 11.34
N VAL A 15 18.46 -23.15 11.24
CA VAL A 15 18.29 -21.75 11.67
C VAL A 15 17.20 -21.06 10.86
N GLY A 16 17.21 -21.19 9.53
CA GLY A 16 16.16 -20.63 8.66
C GLY A 16 14.78 -21.22 8.96
N GLY A 17 14.71 -22.52 9.28
CA GLY A 17 13.48 -23.20 9.68
C GLY A 17 12.92 -22.64 10.99
N LEU A 18 13.77 -22.48 12.01
CA LEU A 18 13.38 -21.91 13.32
C LEU A 18 12.89 -20.46 13.19
N ILE A 19 13.58 -19.63 12.42
CA ILE A 19 13.16 -18.25 12.15
C ILE A 19 11.79 -18.26 11.48
N THR A 20 11.61 -19.06 10.42
CA THR A 20 10.34 -19.15 9.69
C THR A 20 9.21 -19.67 10.59
N LEU A 21 9.49 -20.64 11.45
CA LEU A 21 8.54 -21.18 12.43
C LEU A 21 8.07 -20.09 13.40
N SER A 22 8.99 -19.27 13.91
CA SER A 22 8.64 -18.17 14.82
C SER A 22 7.67 -17.17 14.17
N TYR A 23 7.88 -16.85 12.89
CA TYR A 23 6.98 -15.99 12.12
C TYR A 23 5.62 -16.64 11.89
N SER A 24 5.58 -17.93 11.54
CA SER A 24 4.32 -18.67 11.37
C SER A 24 3.50 -18.71 12.66
N ILE A 25 4.14 -18.96 13.81
CA ILE A 25 3.48 -18.93 15.13
C ILE A 25 2.92 -17.54 15.42
N LYS A 26 3.73 -16.48 15.23
CA LYS A 26 3.28 -15.09 15.43
C LYS A 26 2.08 -14.74 14.55
N SER A 27 2.08 -15.20 13.29
CA SER A 27 0.96 -14.99 12.36
C SER A 27 -0.30 -15.73 12.83
N LEU A 28 -0.18 -16.98 13.27
CA LEU A 28 -1.30 -17.77 13.79
C LEU A 28 -1.92 -17.09 15.03
N LEU A 29 -1.09 -16.62 15.96
CA LEU A 29 -1.56 -15.88 17.13
C LEU A 29 -2.28 -14.59 16.76
N ASN A 30 -1.79 -13.86 15.75
CA ASN A 30 -2.49 -12.67 15.24
C ASN A 30 -3.86 -13.02 14.64
N PHE A 31 -3.97 -14.12 13.88
CA PHE A 31 -5.26 -14.57 13.37
C PHE A 31 -6.24 -14.96 14.49
N GLN A 32 -5.75 -15.57 15.57
CA GLN A 32 -6.58 -15.86 16.75
C GLN A 32 -7.07 -14.58 17.44
N ARG A 33 -6.21 -13.57 17.58
CA ARG A 33 -6.59 -12.25 18.10
C ARG A 33 -7.65 -11.57 17.22
N LEU A 34 -7.47 -11.62 15.90
CA LEU A 34 -8.46 -11.09 14.94
C LEU A 34 -9.78 -11.84 15.01
N LYS A 35 -9.76 -13.16 15.19
CA LYS A 35 -10.97 -13.97 15.42
C LYS A 35 -11.72 -13.50 16.66
N ALA A 36 -11.01 -13.25 17.76
CA ALA A 36 -11.61 -12.74 19.00
C ALA A 36 -12.20 -11.33 18.82
N TYR A 37 -11.52 -10.46 18.08
CA TYR A 37 -11.93 -9.06 17.90
C TYR A 37 -13.10 -8.87 16.91
N TYR A 38 -13.09 -9.62 15.80
CA TYR A 38 -14.07 -9.47 14.72
C TYR A 38 -15.10 -10.59 14.65
N ASN A 39 -15.07 -11.55 15.60
CA ASN A 39 -15.89 -12.75 15.63
C ASN A 39 -15.95 -13.50 14.28
N ARG A 40 -14.83 -13.50 13.55
CA ARG A 40 -14.70 -14.10 12.22
C ARG A 40 -13.46 -14.97 12.17
N ASP A 41 -13.66 -16.27 11.96
CA ASP A 41 -12.56 -17.21 11.80
C ASP A 41 -12.03 -17.20 10.36
N LEU A 42 -11.03 -16.35 10.13
CA LEU A 42 -10.38 -16.21 8.81
C LEU A 42 -9.62 -17.48 8.41
N LEU A 43 -9.04 -18.23 9.36
CA LEU A 43 -8.29 -19.45 9.06
C LEU A 43 -9.22 -20.61 8.70
N LEU A 44 -10.46 -20.62 9.22
CA LEU A 44 -11.48 -21.57 8.78
C LEU A 44 -11.97 -21.25 7.36
N LYS A 45 -12.14 -19.96 7.04
CA LYS A 45 -12.51 -19.51 5.68
C LYS A 45 -11.40 -19.69 4.65
N ARG A 46 -10.14 -19.68 5.09
CA ARG A 46 -8.93 -19.80 4.25
C ARG A 46 -8.02 -20.92 4.73
N PRO A 47 -8.41 -22.19 4.52
CA PRO A 47 -7.60 -23.34 4.93
C PRO A 47 -6.27 -23.42 4.17
N ASP A 48 -6.19 -22.81 2.99
CA ASP A 48 -4.96 -22.59 2.22
C ASP A 48 -3.91 -21.82 3.04
N VAL A 49 -4.31 -20.72 3.69
CA VAL A 49 -3.41 -19.90 4.52
C VAL A 49 -2.93 -20.69 5.74
N LYS A 50 -3.82 -21.47 6.37
CA LYS A 50 -3.43 -22.34 7.50
C LYS A 50 -2.39 -23.38 7.08
N ARG A 51 -2.62 -24.09 5.97
CA ARG A 51 -1.68 -25.08 5.42
C ARG A 51 -0.34 -24.42 5.07
N TYR A 52 -0.40 -23.26 4.43
CA TYR A 52 0.77 -22.46 4.11
C TYR A 52 1.61 -22.15 5.35
N LEU A 53 1.02 -21.63 6.43
CA LEU A 53 1.75 -21.29 7.66
C LEU A 53 2.42 -22.51 8.31
N ILE A 54 1.84 -23.71 8.16
CA ILE A 54 2.42 -24.98 8.67
C ILE A 54 3.55 -25.48 7.77
N LEU A 55 3.39 -25.39 6.45
CA LEU A 55 4.39 -25.88 5.48
C LEU A 55 5.58 -24.93 5.32
N LYS A 56 5.37 -23.63 5.55
CA LYS A 56 6.39 -22.59 5.34
C LYS A 56 7.70 -22.87 6.08
N PRO A 57 7.72 -23.29 7.36
CA PRO A 57 8.96 -23.58 8.08
C PRO A 57 9.70 -24.81 7.56
N ILE A 58 8.98 -25.82 7.07
CA ILE A 58 9.56 -27.07 6.55
C ILE A 58 10.18 -26.82 5.16
N LEU A 59 9.43 -26.15 4.30
CA LEU A 59 9.83 -25.84 2.93
C LEU A 59 10.37 -24.41 2.83
N TRP A 60 10.98 -23.91 3.90
CA TRP A 60 11.41 -22.52 3.96
C TRP A 60 12.38 -22.14 2.85
N PRO A 61 13.32 -22.99 2.37
CA PRO A 61 14.20 -22.60 1.27
C PRO A 61 13.44 -22.40 -0.04
N TYR A 62 12.44 -23.25 -0.31
CA TYR A 62 11.59 -23.14 -1.49
C TYR A 62 10.79 -21.82 -1.47
N PHE A 63 10.11 -21.54 -0.36
CA PHE A 63 9.39 -20.28 -0.18
C PHE A 63 10.32 -19.08 -0.13
N PHE A 64 11.56 -19.25 0.33
CA PHE A 64 12.57 -18.21 0.31
C PHE A 64 12.90 -17.79 -1.14
N VAL A 65 13.09 -18.75 -2.03
CA VAL A 65 13.43 -18.48 -3.44
C VAL A 65 12.22 -18.00 -4.24
N THR A 66 11.03 -18.53 -3.98
CA THR A 66 9.85 -18.30 -4.84
C THR A 66 8.97 -17.12 -4.44
N GLU A 67 8.92 -16.75 -3.16
CA GLU A 67 7.98 -15.69 -2.71
C GLU A 67 8.46 -14.27 -3.00
N LYS A 68 9.78 -14.07 -3.04
CA LYS A 68 10.38 -12.74 -3.20
C LYS A 68 11.63 -12.83 -4.03
N SER A 69 11.74 -11.92 -4.98
CA SER A 69 12.98 -11.72 -5.73
C SER A 69 14.13 -11.28 -4.80
N PRO A 70 15.39 -11.55 -5.17
CA PRO A 70 16.55 -11.10 -4.39
C PRO A 70 16.54 -9.58 -4.15
N THR A 71 16.06 -8.80 -5.11
CA THR A 71 15.95 -7.33 -5.01
C THR A 71 14.92 -6.91 -3.97
N GLU A 72 13.76 -7.57 -3.91
CA GLU A 72 12.75 -7.29 -2.88
C GLU A 72 13.26 -7.60 -1.49
N ARG A 73 14.00 -8.70 -1.33
CA ARG A 73 14.61 -9.08 -0.05
C ARG A 73 15.60 -8.04 0.42
N LEU A 74 16.49 -7.60 -0.46
CA LEU A 74 17.46 -6.55 -0.15
C LEU A 74 16.76 -5.23 0.17
N SER A 75 15.74 -4.86 -0.62
CA SER A 75 14.92 -3.67 -0.39
C SER A 75 14.25 -3.72 0.98
N GLU A 76 13.63 -4.83 1.36
CA GLU A 76 12.98 -4.96 2.67
C GLU A 76 13.96 -5.07 3.84
N LEU A 77 15.16 -5.60 3.61
CA LEU A 77 16.19 -5.71 4.65
C LEU A 77 16.77 -4.33 4.99
N LEU A 78 17.04 -3.51 3.98
CA LEU A 78 17.82 -2.28 4.14
C LEU A 78 16.96 -1.00 4.04
N PHE A 79 15.85 -1.03 3.31
CA PHE A 79 15.09 0.16 2.94
C PHE A 79 13.62 0.12 3.38
N LYS A 80 13.18 -0.93 4.10
CA LYS A 80 11.78 -1.05 4.56
C LYS A 80 11.30 0.13 5.39
N HIS A 81 12.19 0.72 6.18
CA HIS A 81 11.92 1.90 7.01
C HIS A 81 12.64 3.15 6.49
N TYR A 82 13.14 3.11 5.25
CA TYR A 82 13.79 4.27 4.65
C TYR A 82 12.75 5.25 4.11
N GLY A 83 12.82 6.52 4.53
CA GLY A 83 12.02 7.59 3.96
C GLY A 83 11.30 8.40 5.03
N ASP A 84 9.99 8.55 4.86
CA ASP A 84 9.13 9.29 5.78
C ASP A 84 8.88 8.52 7.07
N GLU A 85 8.88 9.23 8.20
CA GLU A 85 8.67 8.62 9.53
C GLU A 85 7.30 7.94 9.60
N GLY A 86 7.23 6.80 10.32
CA GLY A 86 6.02 6.01 10.45
C GLY A 86 5.63 5.19 9.20
N HIS A 87 6.34 5.36 8.07
CA HIS A 87 6.05 4.59 6.86
C HIS A 87 6.84 3.29 6.81
N THR A 88 6.20 2.26 6.25
CA THR A 88 6.81 0.95 6.00
C THR A 88 6.60 0.59 4.55
N TYR A 89 7.70 0.43 3.82
CA TYR A 89 7.68 0.11 2.39
C TYR A 89 7.93 -1.37 2.17
N PHE A 90 7.06 -2.02 1.39
CA PHE A 90 7.13 -3.46 1.13
C PHE A 90 7.66 -3.76 -0.27
N GLY A 91 8.26 -4.96 -0.45
CA GLY A 91 8.92 -5.34 -1.70
C GLY A 91 9.98 -4.32 -2.12
N ASN A 92 9.97 -3.93 -3.39
CA ASN A 92 10.93 -2.98 -3.96
C ASN A 92 10.64 -1.49 -3.66
N GLN A 93 9.61 -1.19 -2.88
CA GLN A 93 9.17 0.19 -2.66
C GLN A 93 10.21 1.03 -1.91
N GLY A 94 10.86 0.48 -0.87
CA GLY A 94 11.86 1.20 -0.09
C GLY A 94 13.07 1.58 -0.94
N LEU A 95 13.60 0.63 -1.72
CA LEU A 95 14.68 0.88 -2.66
C LEU A 95 14.27 1.90 -3.73
N LYS A 96 13.06 1.82 -4.28
CA LYS A 96 12.55 2.82 -5.24
C LYS A 96 12.47 4.22 -4.62
N ASN A 97 12.04 4.32 -3.36
CA ASN A 97 11.99 5.59 -2.64
C ASN A 97 13.40 6.18 -2.46
N PHE A 98 14.36 5.35 -2.05
CA PHE A 98 15.78 5.74 -1.96
C PHE A 98 16.33 6.25 -3.30
N LEU A 99 16.09 5.52 -4.39
CA LEU A 99 16.52 5.95 -5.72
C LEU A 99 15.86 7.27 -6.14
N ASN A 100 14.56 7.43 -5.89
CA ASN A 100 13.88 8.71 -6.14
C ASN A 100 14.52 9.85 -5.35
N ASP A 101 14.87 9.64 -4.08
CA ASP A 101 15.53 10.66 -3.26
C ASP A 101 16.93 11.02 -3.79
N LEU A 102 17.69 10.03 -4.29
CA LEU A 102 18.99 10.27 -4.93
C LEU A 102 18.87 11.09 -6.22
N PHE A 103 17.89 10.78 -7.08
CA PHE A 103 17.77 11.41 -8.40
C PHE A 103 16.96 12.71 -8.41
N LYS A 104 15.95 12.83 -7.53
CA LYS A 104 14.98 13.95 -7.53
C LYS A 104 15.12 14.84 -6.31
N GLY A 105 15.89 14.43 -5.30
CA GLY A 105 16.05 15.15 -4.04
C GLY A 105 14.88 14.95 -3.07
N LYS A 106 15.18 15.00 -1.78
CA LYS A 106 14.19 14.81 -0.69
C LYS A 106 13.18 15.94 -0.56
N SER A 107 13.52 17.15 -0.96
CA SER A 107 12.68 18.34 -0.78
C SER A 107 11.69 18.60 -1.92
N ARG A 108 11.61 17.70 -2.92
CA ARG A 108 10.88 17.91 -4.20
C ARG A 108 9.38 18.25 -4.08
N TYR A 109 8.76 18.00 -2.93
CA TYR A 109 7.35 18.32 -2.68
C TYR A 109 7.14 19.24 -1.47
N ASN A 110 8.19 19.81 -0.88
CA ASN A 110 8.07 20.61 0.35
C ASN A 110 7.22 21.88 0.17
N GLU A 111 7.23 22.45 -1.04
CA GLU A 111 6.47 23.66 -1.38
C GLU A 111 5.06 23.33 -1.92
N CYS A 112 4.76 22.05 -2.14
CA CYS A 112 3.47 21.64 -2.67
C CYS A 112 2.40 21.65 -1.57
N GLN A 113 1.26 22.28 -1.86
CA GLN A 113 0.09 22.16 -1.00
C GLN A 113 -0.63 20.84 -1.29
N ILE A 114 -0.34 19.82 -0.49
CA ILE A 114 -1.00 18.52 -0.56
C ILE A 114 -2.42 18.65 -0.02
N LYS A 115 -3.39 18.11 -0.76
CA LYS A 115 -4.79 18.04 -0.35
C LYS A 115 -5.19 16.57 -0.22
N SER A 116 -5.93 16.29 0.85
CA SER A 116 -6.51 14.97 1.13
C SER A 116 -8.02 15.15 1.25
N LEU A 117 -8.78 14.41 0.46
CA LEU A 117 -10.24 14.44 0.41
C LEU A 117 -10.76 13.01 0.55
N CYS A 118 -11.97 12.89 1.09
CA CYS A 118 -12.72 11.64 1.08
C CYS A 118 -14.12 11.91 0.55
N TRP A 119 -14.46 11.29 -0.58
CA TRP A 119 -15.75 11.47 -1.24
C TRP A 119 -16.55 10.17 -1.25
N SER A 120 -17.86 10.27 -1.11
CA SER A 120 -18.73 9.17 -1.52
C SER A 120 -18.66 9.02 -3.04
N ILE A 121 -18.63 7.78 -3.50
CA ILE A 121 -18.61 7.49 -4.94
C ILE A 121 -20.03 7.56 -5.48
N ASP A 122 -20.19 8.08 -6.69
CA ASP A 122 -21.47 8.05 -7.37
C ASP A 122 -21.92 6.61 -7.62
N LYS A 123 -23.13 6.26 -7.17
CA LYS A 123 -23.71 4.92 -7.33
C LYS A 123 -23.95 4.54 -8.79
N ASN A 124 -23.97 5.52 -9.68
CA ASN A 124 -24.10 5.30 -11.12
C ASN A 124 -22.73 5.16 -11.82
N SER A 125 -21.62 5.31 -11.10
CA SER A 125 -20.28 5.14 -11.67
C SER A 125 -19.96 3.65 -11.90
N GLN A 126 -19.15 3.39 -12.93
CA GLN A 126 -18.66 2.04 -13.21
C GLN A 126 -17.86 1.47 -12.03
N ASP A 127 -17.05 2.30 -11.39
CA ASP A 127 -16.24 1.94 -10.21
C ASP A 127 -17.12 1.42 -9.06
N TRP A 128 -18.28 2.04 -8.80
CA TRP A 128 -19.22 1.58 -7.79
C TRP A 128 -19.95 0.30 -8.19
N MET A 129 -20.37 0.20 -9.45
CA MET A 129 -21.06 -0.98 -9.96
C MET A 129 -20.17 -2.23 -9.91
N ASP A 130 -18.90 -2.10 -10.29
CA ASP A 130 -17.92 -3.20 -10.23
C ASP A 130 -17.65 -3.63 -8.80
N TYR A 131 -17.51 -2.68 -7.87
CA TYR A 131 -17.34 -2.98 -6.46
C TYR A 131 -18.56 -3.71 -5.87
N LYS A 132 -19.77 -3.19 -6.10
CA LYS A 132 -21.01 -3.76 -5.57
C LYS A 132 -21.22 -5.20 -6.07
N LYS A 133 -20.87 -5.47 -7.33
CA LYS A 133 -20.95 -6.81 -7.93
C LYS A 133 -20.05 -7.82 -7.22
N ILE A 134 -18.87 -7.40 -6.77
CA ILE A 134 -17.87 -8.30 -6.16
C ILE A 134 -18.10 -8.44 -4.66
N PHE A 135 -18.38 -7.34 -3.96
CA PHE A 135 -18.36 -7.28 -2.50
C PHE A 135 -19.74 -7.24 -1.84
N HIS A 136 -20.81 -6.99 -2.61
CA HIS A 136 -22.19 -6.85 -2.11
C HIS A 136 -22.31 -5.87 -0.93
N ASP A 137 -21.53 -4.78 -0.96
CA ASP A 137 -21.47 -3.74 0.07
C ASP A 137 -21.68 -2.38 -0.59
N ASP A 138 -22.36 -1.49 0.13
CA ASP A 138 -22.67 -0.13 -0.32
C ASP A 138 -21.68 0.92 0.26
N ASN A 139 -20.84 0.52 1.22
CA ASN A 139 -19.90 1.41 1.90
C ASN A 139 -18.56 1.48 1.15
N LEU A 140 -18.51 2.35 0.15
CA LEU A 140 -17.29 2.65 -0.60
C LEU A 140 -17.08 4.15 -0.75
N TYR A 141 -15.89 4.60 -0.36
CA TYR A 141 -15.44 5.98 -0.44
C TYR A 141 -14.16 6.08 -1.26
N ALA A 142 -14.03 7.19 -1.97
CA ALA A 142 -12.85 7.60 -2.70
C ALA A 142 -11.95 8.43 -1.79
N HIS A 143 -10.82 7.86 -1.39
CA HIS A 143 -9.75 8.59 -0.73
C HIS A 143 -8.85 9.19 -1.78
N ILE A 144 -8.84 10.52 -1.85
CA ILE A 144 -8.23 11.27 -2.93
C ILE A 144 -7.11 12.11 -2.34
N ILE A 145 -5.88 11.88 -2.81
CA ILE A 145 -4.74 12.71 -2.52
C ILE A 145 -4.39 13.42 -3.82
N TYR A 146 -4.29 14.74 -3.79
CA TYR A 146 -3.82 15.49 -4.94
C TYR A 146 -3.00 16.72 -4.57
N THR A 147 -2.16 17.15 -5.51
CA THR A 147 -1.47 18.44 -5.44
C THR A 147 -1.20 18.97 -6.84
N LYS A 148 -1.10 20.30 -6.98
CA LYS A 148 -0.71 20.94 -8.24
C LYS A 148 0.80 21.15 -8.24
N ILE A 149 1.46 20.70 -9.29
CA ILE A 149 2.88 20.92 -9.55
C ILE A 149 3.02 21.51 -10.95
N GLN A 150 3.45 22.78 -11.02
CA GLN A 150 3.53 23.54 -12.28
C GLN A 150 2.19 23.52 -13.04
N ASP A 151 2.17 22.97 -14.25
CA ASP A 151 1.02 22.84 -15.15
C ASP A 151 0.23 21.53 -14.96
N LYS A 152 0.65 20.66 -14.04
CA LYS A 152 0.08 19.32 -13.84
C LYS A 152 -0.47 19.11 -12.43
N TYR A 153 -1.36 18.14 -12.33
CA TYR A 153 -1.87 17.61 -11.08
C TYR A 153 -1.28 16.22 -10.84
N LEU A 154 -0.76 16.01 -9.63
CA LEU A 154 -0.51 14.68 -9.11
C LEU A 154 -1.80 14.21 -8.45
N LEU A 155 -2.35 13.08 -8.88
CA LEU A 155 -3.57 12.51 -8.34
C LEU A 155 -3.36 11.04 -7.96
N ARG A 156 -3.83 10.67 -6.77
CA ARG A 156 -4.01 9.28 -6.37
C ARG A 156 -5.40 9.11 -5.77
N VAL A 157 -6.09 8.06 -6.21
CA VAL A 157 -7.41 7.68 -5.74
C VAL A 157 -7.33 6.26 -5.20
N THR A 158 -7.79 6.05 -3.97
CA THR A 158 -7.85 4.73 -3.33
C THR A 158 -9.27 4.48 -2.84
N TRP A 159 -9.76 3.25 -3.00
CA TRP A 159 -11.12 2.88 -2.63
C TRP A 159 -11.12 2.23 -1.25
N GLU A 160 -11.81 2.84 -0.30
CA GLU A 160 -11.81 2.42 1.11
C GLU A 160 -13.21 2.46 1.71
N LYS A 161 -13.41 1.73 2.81
CA LYS A 161 -14.69 1.74 3.55
C LYS A 161 -14.78 2.88 4.55
N GLU A 162 -13.65 3.47 4.91
CA GLU A 162 -13.59 4.57 5.87
C GLU A 162 -14.04 5.87 5.20
N SER A 163 -14.89 6.64 5.89
CA SER A 163 -15.46 7.88 5.36
C SER A 163 -14.65 9.13 5.69
N ASN A 164 -13.59 9.00 6.49
CA ASN A 164 -12.75 10.12 6.90
C ASN A 164 -11.56 10.29 5.94
N PRO A 165 -11.20 11.53 5.58
CA PRO A 165 -9.98 11.76 4.80
C PRO A 165 -8.75 11.37 5.60
N ARG A 166 -7.75 10.81 4.91
CA ARG A 166 -6.45 10.51 5.52
C ARG A 166 -5.76 11.81 5.96
N PRO A 167 -5.11 11.84 7.13
CA PRO A 167 -4.30 12.98 7.53
C PRO A 167 -3.25 13.30 6.47
N ILE A 168 -3.06 14.58 6.14
CA ILE A 168 -2.02 14.98 5.17
C ILE A 168 -0.63 14.54 5.66
N ALA A 169 -0.40 14.54 6.98
CA ALA A 169 0.84 14.07 7.60
C ALA A 169 1.15 12.58 7.34
N SER A 170 0.15 11.77 6.95
CA SER A 170 0.34 10.36 6.59
C SER A 170 0.60 10.16 5.09
N VAL A 171 0.79 11.22 4.31
CA VAL A 171 1.12 11.13 2.88
C VAL A 171 2.62 11.21 2.72
N SER A 172 3.26 10.13 2.29
CA SER A 172 4.70 10.13 2.05
C SER A 172 5.07 10.76 0.71
N ARG A 173 6.32 11.22 0.58
CA ARG A 173 6.85 11.67 -0.72
C ARG A 173 6.81 10.56 -1.76
N PHE A 174 6.96 9.31 -1.31
CA PHE A 174 6.87 8.15 -2.18
C PHE A 174 5.45 7.92 -2.71
N ASP A 175 4.41 8.21 -1.90
CA ASP A 175 3.02 8.14 -2.37
C ASP A 175 2.77 9.15 -3.48
N LEU A 176 3.36 10.35 -3.37
CA LEU A 176 3.29 11.40 -4.40
C LEU A 176 4.05 11.02 -5.68
N ASP A 177 5.16 10.29 -5.56
CA ASP A 177 5.87 9.78 -6.74
C ASP A 177 5.08 8.72 -7.52
N GLN A 178 4.12 8.06 -6.86
CA GLN A 178 3.23 7.08 -7.49
C GLN A 178 1.93 7.68 -8.02
N CYS A 179 1.67 8.97 -7.76
CA CYS A 179 0.50 9.65 -8.29
C CYS A 179 0.52 9.69 -9.82
N GLU A 180 -0.67 9.59 -10.41
CA GLU A 180 -0.89 9.88 -11.81
C GLU A 180 -0.61 11.36 -12.09
N ARG A 181 0.13 11.62 -13.16
CA ARG A 181 0.41 12.98 -13.64
C ARG A 181 -0.61 13.36 -14.69
N LEU A 182 -1.53 14.24 -14.33
CA LEU A 182 -2.65 14.64 -15.17
C LEU A 182 -2.54 16.11 -15.54
N SER A 183 -2.90 16.46 -16.77
CA SER A 183 -3.23 17.85 -17.12
C SER A 183 -4.46 18.32 -16.34
N GLU A 184 -4.70 19.64 -16.32
CA GLU A 184 -5.88 20.18 -15.63
C GLU A 184 -7.21 19.62 -16.18
N ALA A 185 -7.30 19.42 -17.50
CA ALA A 185 -8.51 18.86 -18.14
C ALA A 185 -8.73 17.39 -17.75
N GLU A 186 -7.65 16.59 -17.73
CA GLU A 186 -7.70 15.19 -17.30
C GLU A 186 -8.04 15.07 -15.82
N PHE A 187 -7.44 15.92 -14.97
CA PHE A 187 -7.77 15.99 -13.54
C PHE A 187 -9.26 16.25 -13.34
N LYS A 188 -9.81 17.30 -13.96
CA LYS A 188 -11.25 17.63 -13.82
C LYS A 188 -12.14 16.50 -14.31
N THR A 189 -11.77 15.86 -15.42
CA THR A 189 -12.50 14.71 -15.96
C THR A 189 -12.48 13.53 -14.99
N ARG A 190 -11.31 13.17 -14.47
CA ARG A 190 -11.16 12.06 -13.52
C ARG A 190 -11.94 12.30 -12.22
N MET A 191 -11.92 13.53 -11.69
CA MET A 191 -12.69 13.88 -10.49
C MET A 191 -14.20 13.74 -10.72
N LYS A 192 -14.71 14.16 -11.89
CA LYS A 192 -16.14 14.00 -12.25
C LYS A 192 -16.57 12.54 -12.38
N GLN A 193 -15.69 11.66 -12.84
CA GLN A 193 -15.98 10.22 -12.91
C GLN A 193 -16.20 9.59 -11.53
N ILE A 194 -15.58 10.15 -10.48
CA ILE A 194 -15.73 9.69 -9.11
C ILE A 194 -17.05 10.20 -8.52
N ASN A 195 -17.26 11.52 -8.60
CA ASN A 195 -18.47 12.18 -8.11
C ASN A 195 -18.64 13.53 -8.79
N VAL A 196 -19.67 13.66 -9.63
CA VAL A 196 -19.93 14.89 -10.41
C VAL A 196 -20.20 16.10 -9.51
N THR A 197 -20.97 15.92 -8.43
CA THR A 197 -21.37 17.00 -7.52
C THR A 197 -20.17 17.56 -6.77
N GLU A 198 -19.39 16.69 -6.14
CA GLU A 198 -18.19 17.12 -5.39
C GLU A 198 -17.10 17.66 -6.32
N ALA A 199 -16.92 17.05 -7.50
CA ALA A 199 -15.99 17.57 -8.50
C ALA A 199 -16.36 18.96 -8.99
N THR A 200 -17.66 19.26 -9.16
CA THR A 200 -18.11 20.59 -9.60
C THR A 200 -17.81 21.64 -8.54
N ARG A 201 -18.02 21.33 -7.26
CA ARG A 201 -17.63 22.21 -6.14
C ARG A 201 -16.13 22.45 -6.12
N LEU A 202 -15.34 21.38 -6.19
CA LEU A 202 -13.88 21.47 -6.21
C LEU A 202 -13.36 22.31 -7.38
N CYS A 203 -13.92 22.13 -8.58
CA CYS A 203 -13.53 22.90 -9.76
C CYS A 203 -13.86 24.40 -9.63
N HIS A 204 -14.89 24.75 -8.87
CA HIS A 204 -15.22 26.13 -8.55
C HIS A 204 -14.18 26.72 -7.59
N ASP A 205 -13.79 25.97 -6.57
CA ASP A 205 -12.82 26.42 -5.55
C ASP A 205 -11.37 26.52 -6.07
N ILE A 206 -11.02 25.72 -7.09
CA ILE A 206 -9.70 25.75 -7.74
C ILE A 206 -9.56 26.93 -8.72
N LYS A 207 -10.65 27.46 -9.27
CA LYS A 207 -10.57 28.69 -10.06
C LYS A 207 -10.26 29.84 -9.11
N PRO A 208 -9.24 30.68 -9.38
CA PRO A 208 -9.06 31.87 -8.58
C PRO A 208 -10.32 32.73 -8.73
N LYS A 209 -10.74 33.38 -7.64
CA LYS A 209 -11.57 34.57 -7.74
C LYS A 209 -10.94 35.45 -8.83
N ALA A 210 -11.67 35.65 -9.92
CA ALA A 210 -11.27 36.64 -10.91
C ALA A 210 -11.29 37.99 -10.18
N GLU A 211 -10.10 38.56 -9.95
CA GLU A 211 -9.94 40.01 -9.77
C GLU A 211 -9.70 40.64 -11.15
#